data_AF-A0A6M6JIZ8-F1
#
_entry.id   AF-A0A6M6JIZ8-F1
#
_cell.length_a   1.000
_cell.length_b   1.000
_cell.length_c   1.000
_cell.angle_alpha   90.00
_cell.angle_beta   90.00
_cell.angle_gamma   90.00
#
_symmetry.space_group_name_H-M   'P 1'
#
loop_
_entity.id
_entity.type
_entity.pdbx_description
1 polymer ?
#
loop_
_entity_poly.entity_id
_entity_poly.type
_entity_poly.pdbx_seq_one_letter_code
_entity_poly.pdbx_strand_id
1 'polypeptide(L)'
;MTSREETAALKNLTDLLASDLSKVENEEIAAGIREAEMLFARSPQWSGRLVAEMKRRGVSWSELAKMTDVPQSTLGRRARDYT
;
A
#
# COMPACT_ATOMS: atom_id res chain seq x y z
N MET A 1 -14.33 -14.33 -13.59
CA MET A 1 -12.95 -14.11 -14.08
C MET A 1 -11.97 -13.92 -12.91
N THR A 2 -12.13 -14.62 -11.77
CA THR A 2 -11.65 -14.05 -10.49
C THR A 2 -10.36 -14.66 -9.93
N SER A 3 -10.05 -15.94 -10.13
CA SER A 3 -8.98 -16.57 -9.36
C SER A 3 -7.54 -16.24 -9.82
N ARG A 4 -7.29 -16.06 -11.12
CA ARG A 4 -5.91 -15.93 -11.65
C ARG A 4 -5.35 -14.51 -11.50
N GLU A 5 -6.18 -13.49 -11.67
CA GLU A 5 -5.80 -12.08 -11.51
C GLU A 5 -5.57 -11.74 -10.03
N GLU A 6 -6.43 -12.24 -9.12
CA GLU A 6 -6.23 -12.12 -7.67
C GLU A 6 -4.92 -12.78 -7.23
N THR A 7 -4.59 -13.94 -7.80
CA THR A 7 -3.32 -14.64 -7.49
C THR A 7 -2.10 -13.86 -7.98
N ALA A 8 -2.18 -13.22 -9.15
CA ALA A 8 -1.09 -12.41 -9.70
C ALA A 8 -0.90 -11.11 -8.89
N ALA A 9 -1.97 -10.41 -8.55
CA ALA A 9 -1.93 -9.20 -7.72
C ALA A 9 -1.37 -9.51 -6.32
N LEU A 10 -1.82 -10.60 -5.70
CA LEU A 10 -1.30 -11.05 -4.42
C LEU A 10 0.21 -11.36 -4.48
N LYS A 11 0.68 -11.99 -5.56
CA LYS A 11 2.11 -12.27 -5.75
C LYS A 11 2.91 -10.98 -5.88
N ASN A 12 2.48 -10.07 -6.76
CA ASN A 12 3.16 -8.78 -6.97
C ASN A 12 3.26 -7.97 -5.68
N LEU A 13 2.19 -7.90 -4.90
CA LEU A 13 2.18 -7.23 -3.60
C LEU A 13 3.13 -7.91 -2.59
N THR A 14 3.17 -9.24 -2.59
CA THR A 14 4.08 -9.99 -1.70
C THR A 14 5.54 -9.75 -2.07
N ASP A 15 5.87 -9.77 -3.37
CA ASP A 15 7.21 -9.49 -3.88
C ASP A 15 7.63 -8.05 -3.56
N LEU A 16 6.71 -7.09 -3.72
CA LEU A 16 6.93 -5.70 -3.34
C LEU A 16 7.23 -5.56 -1.83
N LEU A 17 6.45 -6.20 -0.97
CA LEU A 17 6.65 -6.15 0.50
C LEU A 17 7.92 -6.87 0.98
N ALA A 18 8.46 -7.79 0.18
CA ALA A 18 9.73 -8.46 0.42
C ALA A 18 10.94 -7.63 -0.09
N SER A 19 10.69 -6.64 -0.96
CA SER A 19 11.73 -5.79 -1.52
C SER A 19 12.21 -4.71 -0.53
N ASP A 20 13.36 -4.11 -0.84
CA ASP A 20 13.84 -2.91 -0.18
C ASP A 20 12.99 -1.71 -0.63
N LEU A 21 11.93 -1.47 0.14
CA LEU A 21 10.96 -0.42 -0.15
C LEU A 21 11.59 0.97 -0.26
N SER A 22 12.84 1.23 0.15
CA SER A 22 13.52 2.52 -0.01
C SER A 22 14.00 2.80 -1.45
N LYS A 23 14.05 1.77 -2.29
CA LYS A 23 14.49 1.83 -3.70
C LYS A 23 13.36 1.70 -4.71
N VAL A 24 12.15 1.44 -4.22
CA VAL A 24 10.93 1.32 -5.04
C VAL A 24 10.38 2.70 -5.34
N GLU A 25 9.83 2.91 -6.52
CA GLU A 25 9.22 4.20 -6.87
C GLU A 25 7.91 4.44 -6.11
N ASN A 26 7.57 5.71 -5.88
CA ASN A 26 6.39 6.08 -5.11
C ASN A 26 5.09 5.58 -5.76
N GLU A 27 5.03 5.53 -7.09
CA GLU A 27 3.91 5.04 -7.88
C GLU A 27 3.67 3.55 -7.66
N GLU A 28 4.75 2.76 -7.58
CA GLU A 28 4.67 1.31 -7.34
C GLU A 28 4.19 1.03 -5.92
N ILE A 29 4.67 1.80 -4.93
CA ILE A 29 4.19 1.70 -3.55
C ILE A 29 2.71 2.09 -3.46
N ALA A 30 2.28 3.15 -4.16
CA ALA A 30 0.89 3.56 -4.22
C ALA A 30 -0.03 2.53 -4.90
N ALA A 31 0.46 1.85 -5.95
CA ALA A 31 -0.23 0.71 -6.53
C ALA A 31 -0.39 -0.43 -5.52
N GLY A 32 0.69 -0.77 -4.80
CA GLY A 32 0.66 -1.79 -3.74
C GLY A 32 -0.32 -1.45 -2.61
N ILE A 33 -0.47 -0.18 -2.23
CA ILE A 33 -1.47 0.26 -1.23
C ILE A 33 -2.89 -0.04 -1.73
N ARG A 34 -3.19 0.28 -2.99
CA ARG A 34 -4.50 0.00 -3.59
C ARG A 34 -4.79 -1.50 -3.63
N GLU A 35 -3.82 -2.28 -4.10
CA GLU A 35 -3.91 -3.74 -4.15
C GLU A 35 -4.12 -4.34 -2.76
N ALA A 36 -3.38 -3.85 -1.76
CA ALA A 36 -3.55 -4.27 -0.38
C ALA A 36 -4.97 -3.97 0.13
N GLU A 37 -5.51 -2.76 -0.12
CA GLU A 37 -6.86 -2.41 0.35
C GLU A 37 -7.98 -3.22 -0.34
N MET A 38 -7.76 -3.72 -1.55
CA MET A 38 -8.69 -4.64 -2.23
C MET A 38 -8.66 -6.05 -1.63
N LEU A 39 -7.56 -6.46 -0.98
CA LEU A 39 -7.36 -7.79 -0.40
C LEU A 39 -7.77 -7.82 1.09
N PHE A 40 -9.09 -7.93 1.34
CA PHE A 40 -9.76 -7.78 2.64
C PHE A 40 -9.06 -8.39 3.88
N ALA A 41 -8.53 -9.62 3.80
CA ALA A 41 -8.07 -10.34 5.00
C ALA A 41 -6.71 -9.87 5.56
N ARG A 42 -5.82 -9.32 4.72
CA ARG A 42 -4.47 -8.87 5.10
C ARG A 42 -4.19 -7.40 4.78
N SER A 43 -5.15 -6.75 4.12
CA SER A 43 -5.22 -5.32 3.84
C SER A 43 -4.60 -4.41 4.92
N PRO A 44 -4.93 -4.55 6.23
CA PRO A 44 -4.47 -3.59 7.24
C PRO A 44 -2.95 -3.52 7.43
N GLN A 45 -2.29 -4.69 7.46
CA GLN A 45 -0.85 -4.78 7.76
C GLN A 45 -0.02 -4.42 6.54
N TRP A 46 -0.44 -4.90 5.36
CA TRP A 46 0.25 -4.64 4.11
C TRP A 46 0.15 -3.18 3.70
N SER A 47 -1.05 -2.59 3.73
CA SER A 47 -1.18 -1.17 3.41
C SER A 47 -0.51 -0.30 4.48
N GLY A 48 -0.61 -0.66 5.76
CA GLY A 48 0.02 0.11 6.85
C GLY A 48 1.53 0.26 6.66
N ARG A 49 2.23 -0.82 6.31
CA ARG A 49 3.68 -0.79 6.03
C ARG A 49 4.03 0.08 4.82
N LEU A 50 3.28 -0.04 3.71
CA LEU A 50 3.52 0.74 2.50
C LEU A 50 3.21 2.24 2.72
N VAL A 51 2.13 2.53 3.44
CA VAL A 51 1.76 3.90 3.82
C VAL A 51 2.84 4.52 4.70
N ALA A 52 3.35 3.79 5.70
CA ALA A 52 4.41 4.27 6.58
C ALA A 52 5.69 4.62 5.81
N GLU A 53 6.06 3.83 4.80
CA GLU A 53 7.20 4.14 3.94
C GLU A 53 6.97 5.44 3.14
N MET A 54 5.79 5.62 2.54
CA MET A 54 5.45 6.88 1.85
C MET A 54 5.52 8.09 2.80
N LYS A 55 5.10 7.91 4.06
CA LYS A 55 5.24 8.94 5.10
C LYS A 55 6.69 9.22 5.45
N ARG A 56 7.54 8.20 5.58
CA ARG A 56 8.98 8.33 5.83
C ARG A 56 9.68 9.11 4.71
N ARG A 57 9.22 8.96 3.48
CA ARG A 57 9.69 9.68 2.29
C ARG A 57 9.17 11.13 2.19
N GLY A 58 8.31 11.56 3.11
CA GLY A 58 7.78 12.92 3.15
C GLY A 58 6.52 13.14 2.31
N VAL A 59 5.94 12.10 1.71
CA VAL A 59 4.70 12.23 0.94
C VAL A 59 3.56 12.69 1.85
N SER A 60 2.85 13.75 1.45
CA SER A 60 1.76 14.30 2.26
C SER A 60 0.55 13.36 2.27
N TRP A 61 -0.30 13.45 3.30
CA TRP A 61 -1.52 12.62 3.36
C TRP A 61 -2.48 12.90 2.19
N SER A 62 -2.57 14.17 1.79
CA SER A 62 -3.41 14.60 0.67
C SER A 62 -2.89 14.09 -0.67
N GLU A 63 -1.58 14.09 -0.87
CA GLU A 63 -0.93 13.52 -2.05
C GLU A 63 -1.10 12.00 -2.11
N LEU A 64 -0.86 11.30 -1.00
CA LEU A 64 -1.02 9.85 -0.94
C LEU A 64 -2.47 9.42 -1.23
N ALA A 65 -3.45 10.16 -0.70
CA ALA A 65 -4.87 9.91 -0.99
C ALA A 65 -5.19 10.11 -2.48
N LYS A 66 -4.59 11.10 -3.16
CA LYS A 66 -4.75 11.29 -4.60
C LYS A 66 -4.12 10.16 -5.41
N MET A 67 -2.94 9.68 -5.02
CA MET A 67 -2.22 8.61 -5.73
C MET A 67 -2.91 7.26 -5.60
N THR A 68 -3.54 7.01 -4.44
CA THR A 68 -4.10 5.69 -4.09
C THR A 68 -5.62 5.64 -4.23
N ASP A 69 -6.32 6.76 -4.38
CA ASP A 69 -7.78 6.83 -4.28
C ASP A 69 -8.34 6.25 -2.96
N VAL A 70 -7.50 6.16 -1.94
CA VAL A 70 -7.88 5.71 -0.58
C VAL A 70 -8.10 6.94 0.30
N PRO A 71 -9.21 7.02 1.05
CA PRO A 71 -9.47 8.14 1.93
C PRO A 71 -8.36 8.36 2.97
N GLN A 72 -8.01 9.63 3.23
CA GLN A 72 -6.97 10.01 4.21
C GLN A 72 -7.21 9.41 5.60
N SER A 73 -8.48 9.32 6.02
CA SER A 73 -8.86 8.70 7.30
C SER A 73 -8.51 7.21 7.35
N THR A 74 -8.71 6.49 6.25
CA THR A 74 -8.31 5.09 6.10
C THR A 74 -6.79 4.99 6.14
N LEU A 75 -6.06 5.76 5.32
CA LEU A 75 -4.59 5.76 5.29
C LEU A 75 -3.99 6.07 6.66
N GLY A 76 -4.50 7.08 7.36
CA GLY A 76 -4.06 7.44 8.71
C GLY A 76 -4.33 6.34 9.74
N ARG A 77 -5.46 5.63 9.64
CA ARG A 77 -5.74 4.47 10.50
C ARG A 77 -4.74 3.34 10.24
N ARG A 78 -4.35 3.11 8.99
CA ARG A 78 -3.41 2.04 8.60
C ARG A 78 -1.99 2.29 9.08
N ALA A 79 -1.54 3.54 9.03
CA ALA A 79 -0.19 3.90 9.45
C ALA A 79 0.00 3.93 10.97
N ARG A 80 -1.09 3.95 11.76
CA ARG A 80 -1.04 4.12 13.22
C ARG A 80 -0.13 3.12 13.93
N ASP A 81 -0.10 1.88 13.46
CA ASP A 81 0.69 0.82 14.11
C ASP A 81 2.16 0.79 13.63
N TYR A 82 2.53 1.70 12.71
CA TYR A 82 3.84 1.77 12.06
C TYR A 82 4.50 3.16 12.20
N THR A 83 3.92 4.05 13.01
CA THR A 83 4.46 5.37 13.39
C THR A 83 4.89 5.35 14.84
#